data_AF-A0A0U3PDA9-F1
#
_entry.id   AF-A0A0U3PDA9-F1
#
_cell.length_a   1.000
_cell.length_b   1.000
_cell.length_c   1.000
_cell.angle_alpha   90.00
_cell.angle_beta   90.00
_cell.angle_gamma   90.00
#
_symmetry.space_group_name_H-M   'P 1'
#
loop_
_entity.id
_entity.type
_entity.pdbx_description
1 polymer ?
#
loop_
_entity_poly.entity_id
_entity_poly.type
_entity_poly.pdbx_seq_one_letter_code
_entity_poly.pdbx_strand_id
1 'polypeptide(L)'
;MNNLLPGGQTAIGDALRQGLNAIIAAGRAASQVMVLFTDGLQNAGAETAEQVLPDLRANGVRVYTIGLGGDQDSALLESVATTTGASYLPISGNLPAAQAEAAEPSC
;
A
#
# COMPACT_ATOMS: atom_id res chain seq x y z
N MET A 1 28.08 -20.04 4.99
CA MET A 1 27.46 -18.98 5.81
C MET A 1 26.47 -18.24 4.90
N ASN A 2 25.20 -18.65 4.89
CA ASN A 2 24.17 -17.96 4.10
C ASN A 2 23.49 -16.95 5.00
N ASN A 3 24.11 -15.79 5.13
CA ASN A 3 23.54 -14.64 5.81
C ASN A 3 22.54 -14.01 4.85
N LEU A 4 21.25 -14.37 4.97
CA LEU A 4 20.17 -13.57 4.44
C LEU A 4 20.12 -12.29 5.27
N LEU A 5 21.06 -11.37 5.01
CA LEU A 5 20.91 -9.99 5.42
C LEU A 5 19.63 -9.52 4.72
N PRO A 6 18.55 -9.14 5.44
CA PRO A 6 17.48 -8.39 4.83
C PRO A 6 18.16 -7.09 4.39
N GLY A 7 18.56 -7.02 3.13
CA GLY A 7 19.08 -5.81 2.51
C GLY A 7 17.91 -4.86 2.38
N GLY A 8 17.47 -4.32 3.52
CA GLY A 8 16.24 -3.58 3.75
C GLY A 8 16.10 -2.48 2.71
N GLN A 9 15.42 -2.82 1.63
CA GLN A 9 15.11 -1.97 0.51
C GLN A 9 13.62 -2.14 0.26
N THR A 10 12.84 -1.32 0.94
CA THR A 10 11.40 -1.20 0.82
C THR A 10 11.12 -0.20 -0.29
N ALA A 11 10.96 -0.68 -1.52
CA ALA A 11 10.67 0.13 -2.70
C ALA A 11 9.15 0.24 -2.97
N ILE A 12 8.46 1.02 -2.13
CA ILE A 12 6.99 1.10 -2.15
C ILE A 12 6.48 1.68 -3.48
N GLY A 13 7.06 2.78 -3.98
CA GLY A 13 6.62 3.41 -5.23
C GLY A 13 6.79 2.48 -6.44
N ASP A 14 7.95 1.85 -6.59
CA ASP A 14 8.19 0.90 -7.68
C ASP A 14 7.23 -0.30 -7.63
N ALA A 15 6.86 -0.77 -6.43
CA ALA A 15 5.88 -1.85 -6.26
C ALA A 15 4.47 -1.40 -6.68
N LEU A 16 4.05 -0.18 -6.31
CA LEU A 16 2.78 0.41 -6.74
C LEU A 16 2.72 0.56 -8.27
N ARG A 17 3.80 1.02 -8.89
CA ARG A 17 3.90 1.18 -10.35
C ARG A 17 3.76 -0.15 -11.08
N GLN A 18 4.45 -1.19 -10.60
CA GLN A 18 4.36 -2.53 -11.16
C GLN A 18 2.95 -3.11 -11.00
N GLY A 19 2.34 -2.95 -9.82
CA GLY A 19 0.97 -3.38 -9.58
C GLY A 19 -0.04 -2.68 -10.50
N LEU A 20 0.10 -1.37 -10.70
CA LEU A 20 -0.74 -0.60 -11.63
C LEU A 20 -0.59 -1.12 -13.07
N ASN A 21 0.64 -1.36 -13.52
CA ASN A 21 0.89 -1.89 -14.86
C ASN A 21 0.27 -3.28 -15.06
N ALA A 22 0.33 -4.15 -14.05
CA ALA A 22 -0.31 -5.47 -14.09
C ALA A 22 -1.83 -5.35 -14.19
N ILE A 23 -2.42 -4.43 -13.42
CA ILE A 23 -3.85 -4.14 -13.44
C ILE A 23 -4.31 -3.60 -14.80
N ILE A 24 -3.52 -2.71 -15.43
CA ILE A 24 -3.80 -2.19 -16.77
C ILE A 24 -3.68 -3.30 -17.82
N ALA A 25 -2.63 -4.14 -17.74
CA ALA A 25 -2.39 -5.22 -18.68
C ALA A 25 -3.46 -6.32 -18.62
N ALA A 26 -4.04 -6.58 -17.45
CA ALA A 26 -5.14 -7.54 -17.27
C ALA A 26 -6.49 -7.06 -17.85
N GLY A 27 -6.60 -5.76 -18.18
CA GLY A 27 -7.84 -5.14 -18.66
C GLY A 27 -8.68 -4.53 -17.53
N ARG A 28 -9.39 -3.43 -17.84
CA ARG A 28 -10.19 -2.67 -16.86
C ARG A 28 -11.42 -3.46 -16.41
N ALA A 29 -11.34 -4.01 -15.21
CA ALA A 29 -12.52 -4.45 -14.45
C ALA A 29 -13.25 -3.24 -13.84
N ALA A 30 -14.54 -3.36 -13.54
CA ALA A 30 -15.34 -2.30 -12.93
C ALA A 30 -14.85 -1.87 -11.52
N SER A 31 -14.02 -2.69 -10.87
CA SER A 31 -13.34 -2.36 -9.62
C SER A 31 -11.96 -3.00 -9.61
N GLN A 32 -10.93 -2.18 -9.36
CA GLN A 32 -9.55 -2.63 -9.29
C GLN A 32 -9.01 -2.31 -7.89
N VAL A 33 -8.50 -3.33 -7.21
CA VAL A 33 -8.04 -3.23 -5.83
C VAL A 33 -6.62 -3.78 -5.76
N MET A 34 -5.75 -3.05 -5.06
CA MET A 34 -4.40 -3.45 -4.72
C MET A 34 -4.29 -3.55 -3.20
N VAL A 35 -3.57 -4.55 -2.70
CA VAL A 35 -3.27 -4.69 -1.28
C VAL A 35 -1.75 -4.66 -1.12
N LEU A 36 -1.25 -3.65 -0.42
CA LEU A 36 0.15 -3.44 -0.10
C LEU A 36 0.41 -3.95 1.32
N PHE A 37 1.39 -4.82 1.49
CA PHE A 37 1.87 -5.27 2.80
C PHE A 37 3.28 -4.72 3.03
N THR A 38 3.53 -4.03 4.15
CA THR A 38 4.88 -3.59 4.53
C THR A 38 5.07 -3.61 6.04
N ASP A 39 6.26 -3.99 6.48
CA ASP A 39 6.70 -3.97 7.88
C ASP A 39 7.66 -2.82 8.20
N GLY A 40 7.99 -1.99 7.20
CA GLY A 40 9.00 -0.95 7.34
C GLY A 40 8.76 0.31 6.51
N LEU A 41 9.67 1.26 6.69
CA LEU A 41 9.72 2.55 6.00
C LEU A 41 10.15 2.38 4.54
N GLN A 42 9.60 3.19 3.63
CA GLN A 42 10.16 3.29 2.28
C GLN A 42 11.60 3.79 2.37
N ASN A 43 12.55 2.97 1.95
CA ASN A 43 13.98 3.32 2.00
C ASN A 43 14.75 2.95 0.71
N ALA A 44 14.02 2.51 -0.32
CA ALA A 44 14.57 2.19 -1.63
C ALA A 44 13.56 2.48 -2.75
N GLY A 45 13.97 2.21 -3.99
CA GLY A 45 13.16 2.41 -5.20
C GLY A 45 13.46 3.72 -5.93
N ALA A 46 13.19 3.73 -7.24
CA ALA A 46 13.35 4.91 -8.08
C ALA A 46 12.15 5.85 -7.98
N GLU A 47 10.95 5.32 -7.77
CA GLU A 47 9.73 6.08 -7.55
C GLU A 47 9.28 6.07 -6.07
N THR A 48 8.72 7.20 -5.64
CA THR A 48 8.05 7.32 -4.33
C THR A 48 6.56 7.01 -4.45
N ALA A 49 5.92 6.62 -3.35
CA ALA A 49 4.49 6.33 -3.37
C ALA A 49 3.67 7.53 -3.87
N GLU A 50 4.06 8.75 -3.48
CA GLU A 50 3.41 10.01 -3.88
C GLU A 50 3.44 10.25 -5.40
N GLN A 51 4.48 9.76 -6.08
CA GLN A 51 4.59 9.88 -7.54
C GLN A 51 3.63 8.95 -8.29
N VAL A 52 3.23 7.83 -7.67
CA VAL A 52 2.35 6.82 -8.29
C VAL A 52 0.88 7.03 -7.93
N LEU A 53 0.61 7.68 -6.78
CA LEU A 53 -0.76 7.95 -6.30
C LEU A 53 -1.69 8.63 -7.32
N PRO A 54 -1.27 9.67 -8.07
CA PRO A 54 -2.12 10.30 -9.08
C PRO A 54 -2.59 9.31 -10.16
N ASP A 55 -1.69 8.43 -10.60
CA ASP A 55 -1.98 7.45 -11.65
C ASP A 55 -2.90 6.33 -11.15
N LEU A 56 -2.72 5.90 -9.89
CA LEU A 56 -3.64 4.96 -9.24
C LEU A 56 -5.05 5.52 -9.16
N ARG A 57 -5.19 6.79 -8.73
CA ARG A 57 -6.50 7.48 -8.68
C ARG A 57 -7.12 7.64 -10.06
N ALA A 58 -6.33 8.06 -11.06
CA ALA A 58 -6.82 8.24 -12.43
C ALA A 58 -7.33 6.93 -13.06
N ASN A 59 -6.79 5.79 -12.62
CA ASN A 59 -7.22 4.47 -13.05
C ASN A 59 -8.31 3.85 -12.14
N GLY A 60 -8.77 4.55 -11.10
CA GLY A 60 -9.79 4.04 -10.19
C GLY A 60 -9.32 2.84 -9.34
N VAL A 61 -8.01 2.73 -9.10
CA VAL A 61 -7.41 1.66 -8.31
C VAL A 61 -7.42 2.06 -6.84
N ARG A 62 -8.08 1.27 -6.00
CA ARG A 62 -8.08 1.41 -4.54
C ARG A 62 -6.90 0.64 -3.93
N VAL A 63 -6.09 1.26 -3.09
CA VAL A 63 -4.89 0.63 -2.50
C VAL A 63 -5.05 0.49 -0.99
N TYR A 64 -5.31 -0.73 -0.52
CA TYR A 64 -5.33 -1.04 0.91
C TYR A 64 -3.90 -1.28 1.38
N THR A 65 -3.52 -0.65 2.49
CA THR A 65 -2.19 -0.80 3.06
C THR A 65 -2.30 -1.58 4.37
N ILE A 66 -1.45 -2.61 4.53
CA ILE A 66 -1.38 -3.44 5.73
C ILE A 66 0.02 -3.28 6.29
N GLY A 67 0.11 -2.65 7.45
CA GLY A 67 1.35 -2.45 8.19
C GLY A 67 1.59 -3.61 9.14
N LEU A 68 2.80 -4.17 9.16
CA LEU A 68 3.16 -5.29 10.03
C LEU A 68 4.22 -4.83 11.05
N GLY A 69 3.96 -5.00 12.35
CA GLY A 69 4.95 -4.72 13.40
C GLY A 69 5.03 -3.25 13.84
N GLY A 70 6.05 -2.94 14.64
CA GLY A 70 6.18 -1.66 15.36
C GLY A 70 6.89 -0.53 14.61
N ASP A 71 7.69 -0.86 13.58
CA ASP A 71 8.55 0.10 12.85
C ASP A 71 7.98 0.50 11.48
N GLN A 72 6.66 0.38 11.34
CA GLN A 72 5.91 0.71 10.13
C GLN A 72 5.77 2.23 9.93
N ASP A 73 5.80 2.69 8.66
CA ASP A 73 5.48 4.07 8.31
C ASP A 73 3.96 4.27 8.27
N SER A 74 3.32 4.34 9.43
CA SER A 74 1.85 4.45 9.50
C SER A 74 1.34 5.70 8.77
N ALA A 75 2.09 6.82 8.83
CA ALA A 75 1.71 8.07 8.18
C ALA A 75 1.73 7.96 6.64
N LEU A 76 2.79 7.39 6.08
CA LEU A 76 2.87 7.14 4.64
C LEU A 76 1.78 6.17 4.19
N LEU A 77 1.59 5.07 4.91
CA LEU A 77 0.62 4.03 4.54
C LEU A 77 -0.83 4.51 4.63
N GLU A 78 -1.14 5.32 5.64
CA GLU A 78 -2.44 5.96 5.79
C GLU A 78 -2.67 6.99 4.68
N SER A 79 -1.65 7.77 4.31
CA SER A 79 -1.75 8.74 3.22
C SER A 79 -2.02 8.07 1.86
N VAL A 80 -1.39 6.92 1.60
CA VAL A 80 -1.58 6.15 0.37
C VAL A 80 -2.99 5.56 0.31
N ALA A 81 -3.44 4.96 1.41
CA ALA A 81 -4.79 4.40 1.51
C ALA A 81 -5.86 5.49 1.35
N THR A 82 -5.77 6.58 2.11
CA THR A 82 -6.75 7.68 2.09
C THR A 82 -6.80 8.35 0.72
N THR A 83 -5.64 8.58 0.08
CA THR A 83 -5.57 9.21 -1.25
C THR A 83 -6.25 8.35 -2.32
N THR A 84 -6.15 7.03 -2.21
CA THR A 84 -6.79 6.09 -3.16
C THR A 84 -8.22 5.72 -2.79
N GLY A 85 -8.74 6.24 -1.67
CA GLY A 85 -10.10 5.93 -1.18
C GLY A 85 -10.22 4.53 -0.57
N ALA A 86 -9.15 4.05 0.04
CA ALA A 86 -9.04 2.77 0.73
C ALA A 86 -8.62 2.96 2.19
N SER A 87 -8.51 1.86 2.93
CA SER A 87 -8.24 1.87 4.38
C SER A 87 -6.85 1.30 4.70
N TYR A 88 -6.23 1.83 5.75
CA TYR A 88 -4.99 1.32 6.32
C TYR A 88 -5.27 0.40 7.52
N LEU A 89 -4.58 -0.74 7.58
CA LEU A 89 -4.75 -1.77 8.60
C LEU A 89 -3.41 -2.07 9.30
N PRO A 90 -3.19 -1.57 10.52
CA PRO A 90 -2.01 -1.93 11.30
C PRO A 90 -2.20 -3.28 12.01
N ILE A 91 -1.27 -4.20 11.78
CA ILE A 91 -1.17 -5.48 12.50
C ILE A 91 0.02 -5.40 13.45
N SER A 92 -0.26 -4.91 14.65
CA SER A 92 0.61 -5.05 15.82
C SER A 92 0.20 -6.33 16.55
N GLY A 93 1.14 -7.07 17.13
CA GLY A 93 0.89 -8.37 17.80
C GLY A 93 -0.17 -8.39 18.92
N ASN A 94 -0.76 -7.24 19.23
CA ASN A 94 -2.02 -7.12 19.94
C ASN A 94 -3.00 -6.36 19.02
N LEU A 95 -3.96 -7.07 18.43
CA LEU A 95 -5.01 -6.48 17.59
C LEU A 95 -6.13 -5.96 18.52
N PRO A 96 -6.22 -4.65 18.83
CA PRO A 96 -7.50 -4.11 19.29
C PRO A 96 -8.48 -4.24 18.12
N ALA A 97 -9.65 -4.81 18.40
CA ALA A 97 -10.69 -5.18 17.44
C ALA A 97 -11.36 -3.99 16.68
N ALA A 98 -10.71 -2.84 16.58
CA ALA A 98 -11.33 -1.56 16.24
C ALA A 98 -10.99 -1.01 14.84
N GLN A 99 -10.20 -1.69 14.01
CA GLN A 99 -9.79 -1.18 12.70
C GLN A 99 -10.49 -1.88 11.51
N ALA A 100 -11.69 -2.43 11.73
CA ALA A 100 -12.56 -2.93 10.65
C ALA A 100 -13.52 -1.85 10.11
N GLU A 101 -13.35 -0.59 10.50
CA GLU A 101 -14.30 0.49 10.24
C GLU A 101 -13.63 1.65 9.50
N ALA A 102 -13.64 1.60 8.16
CA ALA A 102 -13.61 2.77 7.27
C ALA A 102 -13.64 2.34 5.80
N ALA A 103 -14.69 1.61 5.41
CA ALA A 103 -15.12 1.52 4.02
C ALA A 103 -16.56 2.04 3.96
N GLU A 104 -16.73 3.34 4.21
CA GLU A 104 -18.01 4.01 3.97
C GLU A 104 -17.98 4.57 2.54
N PRO A 105 -18.88 4.10 1.65
CA PRO A 105 -19.03 4.65 0.31
C PRO A 105 -19.75 6.00 0.42
N SER A 106 -19.17 7.05 -0.16
CA SER A 106 -19.87 8.31 -0.35
C SER A 106 -21.02 8.07 -1.35
N CYS A 107 -22.26 8.08 -0.86
CA CYS A 107 -23.47 8.35 -1.64
C CYS A 107 -23.59 9.85 -1.93
#